data_AF-A0A2D8XKZ8-F1
#
_entry.id   AF-A0A2D8XKZ8-F1
#
_cell.length_a   1.000
_cell.length_b   1.000
_cell.length_c   1.000
_cell.angle_alpha   90.00
_cell.angle_beta   90.00
_cell.angle_gamma   90.00
#
_symmetry.space_group_name_H-M   'P 1'
#
loop_
_entity.id
_entity.type
_entity.pdbx_description
1 polymer ?
#
loop_
_entity_poly.entity_id
_entity_poly.type
_entity_poly.pdbx_seq_one_letter_code
_entity_poly.pdbx_strand_id
1 'polypeptide(L)'
;MDTSTKLNSVSDVFFEAMKADRQDRIMESLVAEEALLADGFEDALVGHTQGPNLVAVYDYDICIQVLMDRDEMSCMDAVEFMDFNVLGAYVGEKTPVFVSCR
;
A
#
# COMPACT_ATOMS: atom_id res chain seq x y z
N MET A 1 7.91 -28.01 29.51
CA MET A 1 6.76 -28.13 28.59
C MET A 1 6.36 -26.72 28.26
N ASP A 2 6.68 -26.24 27.05
CA ASP A 2 6.03 -25.07 26.45
C ASP A 2 6.10 -25.23 24.94
N THR A 3 5.20 -26.07 24.43
CA THR A 3 5.04 -26.34 23.01
C THR A 3 4.21 -25.25 22.29
N SER A 4 3.76 -24.21 23.00
CA SER A 4 2.94 -23.14 22.43
C SER A 4 3.72 -22.00 21.74
N THR A 5 5.01 -21.81 22.01
CA THR A 5 5.79 -20.71 21.40
C THR A 5 6.27 -21.01 19.97
N LYS A 6 6.28 -22.29 19.55
CA LYS A 6 6.78 -22.72 18.22
C LYS A 6 5.68 -22.87 17.17
N LEU A 7 4.40 -22.75 17.54
CA LEU A 7 3.30 -22.92 16.58
C LEU A 7 2.99 -21.62 15.81
N ASN A 8 3.29 -20.46 16.40
CA ASN A 8 3.08 -19.16 15.75
C ASN A 8 4.12 -18.87 14.67
N SER A 9 5.38 -19.29 14.85
CA SER A 9 6.42 -18.89 13.88
C SER A 9 6.21 -19.52 12.50
N VAL A 10 5.75 -20.77 12.39
CA VAL A 10 5.65 -21.48 11.08
C VAL A 10 4.50 -20.95 10.23
N SER A 11 3.35 -20.65 10.85
CA SER A 11 2.25 -19.97 10.16
C SER A 11 2.67 -18.58 9.72
N ASP A 12 3.38 -17.84 10.57
CA ASP A 12 3.79 -16.49 10.28
C ASP A 12 4.78 -16.45 9.10
N VAL A 13 5.81 -17.31 9.05
CA VAL A 13 6.70 -17.37 7.86
C VAL A 13 5.96 -17.79 6.60
N PHE A 14 4.96 -18.67 6.72
CA PHE A 14 4.17 -19.09 5.57
C PHE A 14 3.27 -17.95 5.05
N PHE A 15 2.60 -17.23 5.94
CA PHE A 15 1.79 -16.07 5.56
C PHE A 15 2.64 -14.93 5.00
N GLU A 16 3.81 -14.67 5.57
CA GLU A 16 4.75 -13.66 5.03
C GLU A 16 5.29 -14.08 3.66
N ALA A 17 5.61 -15.36 3.45
CA ALA A 17 6.01 -15.86 2.14
C ALA A 17 4.88 -15.75 1.10
N MET A 18 3.63 -16.02 1.49
CA MET A 18 2.46 -15.84 0.61
C MET A 18 2.14 -14.37 0.34
N LYS A 19 2.38 -13.47 1.30
CA LYS A 19 2.27 -12.03 1.09
C LYS A 19 3.34 -11.52 0.12
N ALA A 20 4.58 -11.98 0.26
CA ALA A 20 5.67 -11.64 -0.65
C ALA A 20 5.38 -12.12 -2.08
N ASP A 21 5.00 -13.39 -2.28
CA ASP A 21 4.63 -13.91 -3.61
C ASP A 21 3.43 -13.14 -4.21
N ARG A 22 2.49 -12.71 -3.37
CA ARG A 22 1.37 -11.88 -3.81
C ARG A 22 1.82 -10.48 -4.22
N GLN A 23 2.69 -9.84 -3.43
CA GLN A 23 3.21 -8.50 -3.73
C GLN A 23 4.03 -8.50 -5.02
N ASP A 24 4.86 -9.52 -5.24
CA ASP A 24 5.65 -9.66 -6.47
C ASP A 24 4.74 -9.67 -7.70
N ARG A 25 3.65 -10.44 -7.69
CA ARG A 25 2.68 -10.50 -8.79
C ARG A 25 1.95 -9.18 -9.03
N ILE A 26 1.58 -8.48 -7.95
CA ILE A 26 0.96 -7.15 -8.03
C ILE A 26 1.93 -6.20 -8.73
N MET A 27 3.20 -6.20 -8.32
CA MET A 27 4.23 -5.33 -8.86
C MET A 27 4.54 -5.65 -10.33
N GLU A 28 4.66 -6.92 -10.68
CA GLU A 28 4.83 -7.36 -12.07
C GLU A 28 3.71 -6.82 -12.97
N SER A 29 2.46 -6.89 -12.50
CA SER A 29 1.30 -6.40 -13.25
C SER A 29 1.30 -4.87 -13.40
N LEU A 30 1.70 -4.15 -12.35
CA LEU A 30 1.82 -2.70 -12.36
C LEU A 30 2.93 -2.21 -13.29
N VAL A 31 4.08 -2.89 -13.29
CA VAL A 31 5.20 -2.60 -14.18
C VAL A 31 4.84 -2.89 -15.63
N ALA A 32 4.17 -4.02 -15.90
CA ALA A 32 3.76 -4.38 -17.26
C ALA A 32 2.80 -3.36 -17.88
N GLU A 33 1.97 -2.73 -17.06
CA GLU A 33 0.99 -1.73 -17.48
C GLU A 33 1.47 -0.29 -17.32
N GLU A 34 2.75 -0.07 -17.00
CA GLU A 34 3.35 1.24 -16.77
C GLU A 34 2.51 2.11 -15.80
N ALA A 35 1.96 1.47 -14.76
CA ALA A 35 1.16 2.16 -13.75
C ALA A 35 2.05 3.09 -12.91
N LEU A 36 1.53 4.27 -12.56
CA LEU A 36 2.21 5.16 -11.64
C LEU A 36 2.08 4.59 -10.22
N LEU A 37 3.14 4.77 -9.43
CA LEU A 37 3.19 4.37 -8.03
C LEU A 37 3.32 5.62 -7.16
N ALA A 38 2.74 5.54 -5.96
CA ALA A 38 2.92 6.56 -4.94
C ALA A 38 4.22 6.24 -4.18
N ASP A 39 5.30 6.94 -4.54
CA ASP A 39 6.63 6.78 -3.93
C ASP A 39 6.59 7.10 -2.43
N GLY A 40 7.14 6.22 -1.61
CA GLY A 40 7.12 6.34 -0.16
C GLY A 40 5.80 5.91 0.51
N PHE A 41 4.91 5.22 -0.21
CA PHE A 41 3.69 4.62 0.33
C PHE A 41 3.62 3.10 0.07
N GLU A 42 4.76 2.44 -0.08
CA GLU A 42 4.88 1.02 -0.43
C GLU A 42 4.12 0.13 0.56
N ASP A 43 4.18 0.47 1.86
CA ASP A 43 3.50 -0.26 2.93
C ASP A 43 1.98 -0.13 2.87
N ALA A 44 1.46 0.89 2.19
CA ALA A 44 0.04 1.11 1.99
C ALA A 44 -0.49 0.47 0.70
N LEU A 45 0.35 -0.19 -0.11
CA LEU A 45 -0.07 -0.82 -1.36
C LEU A 45 -0.94 -2.05 -1.08
N VAL A 46 -2.22 -1.94 -1.44
CA VAL A 46 -3.20 -3.03 -1.31
C VAL A 46 -3.16 -3.96 -2.53
N GLY A 47 -2.94 -3.39 -3.72
CA GLY A 47 -2.96 -4.13 -4.98
C GLY A 47 -3.11 -3.21 -6.19
N HIS A 48 -3.88 -3.67 -7.17
CA HIS A 48 -4.19 -2.89 -8.37
C HIS A 48 -5.65 -3.09 -8.78
N THR A 49 -6.19 -2.16 -9.58
CA THR A 49 -7.54 -2.28 -10.15
C THR A 49 -7.61 -3.44 -11.13
N GLN A 50 -8.80 -4.03 -11.27
CA GLN A 50 -9.11 -5.05 -12.27
C GLN A 50 -10.03 -4.41 -13.32
N GLY A 51 -9.55 -4.26 -14.55
CA GLY A 51 -10.31 -3.58 -15.59
C GLY A 51 -9.44 -3.10 -16.76
N PRO A 52 -10.01 -2.33 -17.70
CA PRO A 52 -9.29 -1.85 -18.87
C PRO A 52 -8.18 -0.83 -18.53
N ASN A 53 -8.21 -0.25 -17.34
CA ASN A 53 -7.17 0.64 -16.84
C ASN A 53 -6.66 0.13 -15.49
N LEU A 54 -5.51 -0.55 -15.54
CA LEU A 54 -4.82 -1.07 -14.38
C LEU A 54 -3.99 0.05 -13.74
N VAL A 55 -4.31 0.37 -12.49
CA VAL A 55 -3.60 1.36 -11.66
C VAL A 55 -3.40 0.79 -10.25
N ALA A 56 -2.37 1.30 -9.57
CA ALA A 56 -2.10 0.91 -8.19
C ALA A 56 -3.22 1.37 -7.25
N VAL A 57 -3.51 0.55 -6.24
CA VAL A 57 -4.52 0.81 -5.22
C VAL A 57 -3.85 0.83 -3.85
N TYR A 58 -3.97 1.95 -3.15
CA TYR A 58 -3.41 2.17 -1.83
C TYR A 58 -4.50 2.35 -0.77
N ASP A 59 -4.20 1.94 0.45
CA ASP A 59 -5.02 2.22 1.63
C ASP A 59 -4.67 3.61 2.17
N TYR A 60 -5.64 4.53 2.10
CA TYR A 60 -5.46 5.91 2.51
C TYR A 60 -5.15 6.05 4.01
N ASP A 61 -5.75 5.21 4.85
CA ASP A 61 -5.56 5.28 6.30
C ASP A 61 -4.15 4.79 6.66
N ILE A 62 -3.63 3.77 5.96
CA ILE A 62 -2.22 3.35 6.09
C ILE A 62 -1.28 4.42 5.54
N CYS A 63 -1.61 5.11 4.44
CA CYS A 63 -0.80 6.23 3.94
C CYS A 63 -0.62 7.32 5.01
N ILE A 64 -1.69 7.69 5.72
CA ILE A 64 -1.60 8.65 6.83
C ILE A 64 -0.65 8.12 7.91
N GLN A 65 -0.79 6.85 8.28
CA GLN A 65 0.08 6.24 9.28
C GLN A 65 1.56 6.27 8.86
N VAL A 66 1.86 5.97 7.59
CA VAL A 66 3.22 6.06 7.05
C VAL A 66 3.79 7.48 7.18
N LEU A 67 3.01 8.51 6.89
CA LEU A 67 3.45 9.91 7.05
C LEU A 67 3.66 10.28 8.52
N MET A 68 2.80 9.80 9.42
CA MET A 68 2.96 10.02 10.85
C MET A 68 4.22 9.34 11.40
N ASP A 69 4.49 8.10 10.98
CA ASP A 69 5.59 7.29 11.49
C ASP A 69 6.94 7.67 10.87
N ARG A 70 6.98 7.94 9.55
CA ARG A 70 8.21 8.28 8.82
C ARG A 70 8.58 9.76 8.93
N ASP A 71 7.59 10.64 8.80
CA ASP A 71 7.82 12.08 8.67
C ASP A 71 7.46 12.85 9.96
N GLU A 72 7.12 12.12 11.04
CA GLU A 72 6.73 12.67 12.35
C GLU A 72 5.60 13.71 12.27
N MET A 73 4.75 13.60 11.23
CA MET A 73 3.63 14.50 11.02
C MET A 73 2.53 14.26 12.05
N SER A 74 1.81 15.32 12.43
CA SER A 74 0.57 15.12 13.15
C SER A 74 -0.47 14.46 12.24
N CYS A 75 -1.45 13.78 12.82
CA CYS A 75 -2.54 13.16 12.06
C CYS A 75 -3.24 14.17 11.13
N MET A 76 -3.42 15.42 11.58
CA MET A 76 -4.03 16.47 10.76
C MET A 76 -3.12 16.89 9.60
N ASP A 77 -1.83 17.11 9.88
CA ASP A 77 -0.87 17.50 8.84
C ASP A 77 -0.70 16.40 7.79
N ALA A 78 -0.71 15.13 8.20
CA ALA A 78 -0.65 13.99 7.30
C ALA A 78 -1.90 13.88 6.41
N VAL A 79 -3.09 14.13 6.95
CA VAL A 79 -4.34 14.21 6.18
C VAL A 79 -4.28 15.35 5.16
N GLU A 80 -3.88 16.55 5.58
CA GLU A 80 -3.73 17.69 4.68
C GLU A 80 -2.68 17.39 3.60
N PHE A 81 -1.55 16.78 3.97
CA PHE A 81 -0.52 16.39 3.02
C PHE A 81 -1.06 15.41 1.98
N MET A 82 -1.78 14.37 2.41
CA MET A 82 -2.42 13.41 1.50
C MET A 82 -3.41 14.10 0.57
N ASP A 83 -4.26 14.97 1.07
CA ASP A 83 -5.31 15.60 0.27
C ASP A 83 -4.74 16.58 -0.76
N PHE A 84 -3.73 17.37 -0.40
CA PHE A 84 -3.16 18.37 -1.29
C PHE A 84 -2.05 17.83 -2.20
N ASN A 85 -1.11 17.06 -1.66
CA ASN A 85 0.10 16.66 -2.38
C ASN A 85 -0.03 15.31 -3.08
N VAL A 86 -0.90 14.42 -2.58
CA VAL A 86 -1.03 13.07 -3.13
C VAL A 86 -2.30 12.96 -3.98
N LEU A 87 -3.47 13.20 -3.39
CA LEU A 87 -4.75 13.15 -4.10
C LEU A 87 -4.90 14.29 -5.12
N GLY A 88 -4.37 15.48 -4.80
CA GLY A 88 -4.35 16.63 -5.70
C GLY A 88 -3.37 16.51 -6.87
N ALA A 89 -2.38 15.61 -6.77
CA ALA A 89 -1.35 15.40 -7.79
C ALA A 89 -1.80 14.42 -8.88
N TYR A 90 -2.90 14.70 -9.56
CA TYR A 90 -3.35 13.90 -10.69
C TYR A 90 -2.42 14.08 -11.90
N VAL A 91 -1.73 13.01 -12.31
CA VAL A 91 -0.73 13.04 -13.41
C VAL A 91 -1.21 12.32 -14.68
N GLY A 92 -2.46 11.82 -14.70
CA GLY A 92 -3.07 11.18 -15.87
C GLY A 92 -3.81 9.89 -15.55
N GLU A 93 -4.17 9.13 -16.59
CA GLU A 93 -5.00 7.93 -16.47
C GLU A 93 -4.36 6.82 -15.62
N LYS A 94 -3.03 6.82 -15.47
CA LYS A 94 -2.28 5.85 -14.68
C LYS A 94 -2.08 6.27 -13.21
N THR A 95 -2.72 7.36 -12.77
CA THR A 95 -2.63 7.86 -11.39
C THR A 95 -3.19 6.81 -10.41
N PRO A 96 -2.52 6.54 -9.28
CA PRO A 96 -3.01 5.61 -8.27
C PRO A 96 -4.39 5.99 -7.72
N VAL A 97 -5.11 4.96 -7.26
CA VAL A 97 -6.37 5.12 -6.53
C VAL A 97 -6.14 4.85 -5.06
N PHE A 98 -6.81 5.64 -4.22
CA PHE A 98 -6.75 5.50 -2.77
C PHE A 98 -8.12 5.10 -2.24
N VAL A 99 -8.17 4.08 -1.40
CA VAL A 99 -9.39 3.60 -0.75
C VAL A 99 -9.33 3.92 0.74
N SER A 100 -10.46 4.32 1.34
CA SER A 100 -10.58 4.56 2.77
C SER A 100 -11.84 3.88 3.31
N CYS A 101 -11.85 3.52 4.59
CA CYS A 101 -12.96 2.79 5.22
C CYS A 101 -14.10 3.71 5.73
N ARG A 102 -14.21 4.95 5.25
CA ARG A 102 -15.17 5.93 5.80
C ARG A 102 -16.63 5.65 5.44
#